data_AF-S4PWF8-F1
#
_entry.id   AF-S4PWF8-F1
#
_cell.length_a   1.000
_cell.length_b   1.000
_cell.length_c   1.000
_cell.angle_alpha   90.00
_cell.angle_beta   90.00
_cell.angle_gamma   90.00
#
_symmetry.space_group_name_H-M   'P 1'
#
loop_
_entity.id
_entity.type
_entity.pdbx_description
1 polymer ?
#
loop_
_entity_poly.entity_id
_entity_poly.type
_entity_poly.pdbx_seq_one_letter_code
_entity_poly.pdbx_strand_id
1 'polypeptide(L)'
;LRLHGQHEANQAALLALAVQVYEALRPRFPNVASVLRAIPDVDAHDLQRLDEKLAANTNKPAKIDKSKRDLFKKITSRLIGRNVGQLFKKEVFVLNLPAMQTAQKDKPRSALDTAEGAGLEHLFNPNAPT
;
A
#
# COMPACT_ATOMS: atom_id res chain seq x y z
N LEU A 1 -8.60 10.37 1.33
CA LEU A 1 -8.75 8.92 1.04
C LEU A 1 -8.31 8.57 -0.39
N ARG A 2 -8.76 9.28 -1.44
CA ARG A 2 -8.40 8.97 -2.84
C ARG A 2 -6.91 9.08 -3.19
N LEU A 3 -6.23 10.14 -2.77
CA LEU A 3 -4.84 10.38 -3.14
C LEU A 3 -3.84 9.65 -2.22
N HIS A 4 -3.99 9.81 -0.90
CA HIS A 4 -3.04 9.31 0.10
C HIS A 4 -3.49 8.03 0.83
N GLY A 5 -4.65 7.46 0.49
CA GLY A 5 -5.21 6.29 1.18
C GLY A 5 -4.48 4.97 0.94
N GLN A 6 -3.54 4.94 -0.02
CA GLN A 6 -2.69 3.78 -0.30
C GLN A 6 -1.67 3.50 0.81
N HIS A 7 -1.35 4.50 1.63
CA HIS A 7 -0.41 4.35 2.74
C HIS A 7 -1.20 4.08 4.03
N GLU A 8 -0.93 2.94 4.69
CA GLU A 8 -1.69 2.49 5.88
C GLU A 8 -1.72 3.54 7.00
N ALA A 9 -0.60 4.23 7.27
CA ALA A 9 -0.55 5.28 8.29
C ALA A 9 -1.50 6.45 7.99
N ASN A 10 -1.53 6.90 6.73
CA ASN A 10 -2.40 7.97 6.28
C ASN A 10 -3.86 7.50 6.22
N GLN A 11 -4.09 6.25 5.82
CA GLN A 11 -5.43 5.66 5.78
C GLN A 11 -6.07 5.64 7.17
N ALA A 12 -5.35 5.18 8.19
CA ALA A 12 -5.85 5.13 9.56
C ALA A 12 -6.21 6.53 10.09
N ALA A 13 -5.34 7.52 9.90
CA ALA A 13 -5.59 8.90 10.31
C ALA A 13 -6.76 9.54 9.55
N LEU A 14 -6.84 9.32 8.23
CA LEU A 14 -7.92 9.85 7.39
C LEU A 14 -9.27 9.22 7.70
N LEU A 15 -9.33 7.91 8.00
CA LEU A 15 -10.56 7.24 8.43
C LEU A 15 -11.03 7.73 9.79
N ALA A 16 -10.09 7.93 10.73
CA ALA A 16 -10.39 8.49 12.04
C ALA A 16 -11.00 9.90 11.91
N LEU A 17 -10.35 10.78 11.14
CA LEU A 17 -10.86 12.13 10.88
C LEU A 17 -12.22 12.11 10.17
N ALA A 18 -12.40 11.23 9.18
CA ALA A 18 -13.65 11.15 8.43
C ALA A 18 -14.84 10.75 9.32
N VAL A 19 -14.64 9.80 10.24
CA VAL A 19 -15.67 9.43 11.23
C VAL A 19 -16.01 10.61 12.13
N GLN A 20 -15.00 11.33 12.63
CA GLN A 20 -15.22 12.48 13.52
C GLN A 20 -15.92 13.64 12.82
N VAL A 21 -15.54 13.93 11.57
CA VAL A 21 -16.19 14.96 10.74
C VAL A 21 -17.63 14.55 10.41
N TYR A 22 -17.86 13.28 10.07
CA TYR A 22 -19.20 12.78 9.81
C TYR A 22 -20.09 12.87 11.06
N GLU A 23 -19.57 12.51 12.24
CA GLU A 23 -20.25 12.63 13.53
C GLU A 23 -20.63 14.09 13.85
N ALA A 24 -19.72 15.03 13.63
CA ALA A 24 -19.97 16.46 13.85
C ALA A 24 -20.95 17.08 12.84
N LEU A 25 -20.94 16.61 11.58
CA LEU A 25 -21.80 17.14 10.52
C LEU A 25 -23.20 16.52 10.52
N ARG A 26 -23.35 15.25 10.95
CA ARG A 26 -24.63 14.52 10.91
C ARG A 26 -25.81 15.28 11.55
N PRO A 27 -25.70 15.86 12.77
CA PRO A 27 -26.82 16.57 13.39
C PRO A 27 -27.15 17.90 12.73
N ARG A 28 -26.18 18.54 12.04
CA ARG A 28 -26.39 19.84 11.36
C ARG A 28 -26.81 19.68 9.90
N PHE A 29 -26.43 18.58 9.26
CA PHE A 29 -26.61 18.35 7.83
C PHE A 29 -27.05 16.90 7.56
N PRO A 30 -28.37 16.61 7.58
CA PRO A 30 -28.88 15.26 7.33
C PRO A 30 -28.57 14.76 5.91
N ASN A 31 -28.29 15.68 4.98
CA ASN A 31 -27.92 15.35 3.60
C ASN A 31 -26.52 14.75 3.47
N VAL A 32 -25.64 14.82 4.47
CA VAL A 32 -24.27 14.27 4.36
C VAL A 32 -24.27 12.75 4.11
N ALA A 33 -25.28 12.02 4.56
CA ALA A 33 -25.42 10.59 4.22
C ALA A 33 -25.73 10.34 2.73
N SER A 34 -26.33 11.29 2.01
CA SER A 34 -26.55 11.12 0.56
C SER A 34 -25.22 11.10 -0.19
N VAL A 35 -24.22 11.83 0.30
CA VAL A 35 -22.85 11.83 -0.26
C VAL A 35 -22.19 10.46 -0.09
N LEU A 36 -22.35 9.82 1.07
CA LEU A 36 -21.85 8.46 1.28
C LEU A 36 -22.62 7.43 0.44
N ARG A 37 -23.92 7.62 0.24
CA ARG A 37 -24.76 6.75 -0.62
C ARG A 37 -24.45 6.91 -2.11
N ALA A 38 -23.92 8.06 -2.53
CA ALA A 38 -23.50 8.30 -3.91
C ALA A 38 -22.20 7.54 -4.28
N ILE A 39 -21.54 6.90 -3.32
CA ILE A 39 -20.38 6.05 -3.60
C ILE A 39 -20.89 4.74 -4.22
N PRO A 40 -20.34 4.30 -5.37
CA PRO A 40 -20.76 3.06 -6.02
C PRO A 40 -20.46 1.83 -5.13
N ASP A 41 -21.32 0.81 -5.22
CA ASP A 41 -21.26 -0.45 -4.47
C ASP A 41 -21.34 -0.32 -2.93
N VAL A 42 -21.94 0.76 -2.43
CA VAL A 42 -22.17 0.92 -0.99
C VAL A 42 -23.49 0.28 -0.58
N ASP A 43 -23.42 -0.60 0.42
CA ASP A 43 -24.58 -1.20 1.04
C ASP A 43 -25.28 -0.18 1.96
N ALA A 44 -26.59 0.05 1.72
CA ALA A 44 -27.41 0.92 2.54
C ALA A 44 -27.48 0.46 4.01
N HIS A 45 -27.37 -0.84 4.26
CA HIS A 45 -27.39 -1.43 5.59
C HIS A 45 -26.10 -1.15 6.37
N ASP A 46 -24.93 -1.09 5.70
CA ASP A 46 -23.69 -0.67 6.36
C ASP A 46 -23.74 0.81 6.77
N LEU A 47 -24.37 1.66 5.95
CA LEU A 47 -24.61 3.07 6.26
C LEU A 47 -25.54 3.24 7.47
N GLN A 48 -26.62 2.47 7.51
CA GLN A 48 -27.57 2.49 8.61
C GLN A 48 -26.90 2.06 9.92
N ARG A 49 -26.11 0.98 9.89
CA ARG A 49 -25.33 0.53 11.05
C ARG A 49 -24.34 1.58 11.55
N LEU A 50 -23.70 2.30 10.64
CA LEU A 50 -22.80 3.40 11.00
C LEU A 50 -23.58 4.52 11.71
N ASP A 51 -24.72 4.94 11.16
CA ASP A 51 -25.58 5.98 11.75
C ASP A 51 -26.12 5.56 13.13
N GLU A 52 -26.59 4.32 13.30
CA GLU A 52 -27.03 3.77 14.60
C GLU A 52 -25.90 3.78 15.63
N LYS A 53 -24.69 3.35 15.25
CA LYS A 53 -23.50 3.36 16.12
C LYS A 53 -23.05 4.77 16.50
N LEU A 54 -23.27 5.75 15.63
CA LEU A 54 -22.98 7.16 15.92
C LEU A 54 -24.02 7.74 16.88
N ALA A 55 -25.31 7.48 16.63
CA ALA A 55 -26.41 7.95 17.48
C ALA A 55 -26.35 7.35 18.91
N ALA A 56 -25.97 6.08 19.05
CA ALA A 56 -25.91 5.40 20.34
C ALA A 56 -24.81 5.92 21.30
N ASN A 57 -23.79 6.64 20.80
CA ASN A 57 -22.56 6.89 21.54
C ASN A 57 -22.31 8.37 21.90
N THR A 58 -23.36 9.20 21.96
CA THR A 58 -23.30 10.65 22.21
C THR A 58 -22.67 11.07 23.55
N ASN A 59 -22.42 10.15 24.49
CA ASN A 59 -22.04 10.47 25.88
C ASN A 59 -20.63 10.01 26.31
N LYS A 60 -19.77 9.48 25.42
CA LYS A 60 -18.40 9.06 25.79
C LYS A 60 -17.32 9.86 25.04
N PRO A 61 -16.28 10.35 25.74
CA PRO A 61 -15.26 11.19 25.14
C PRO A 61 -14.43 10.41 24.10
N ALA A 62 -14.52 10.89 22.85
CA ALA A 62 -13.49 11.01 21.80
C ALA A 62 -12.51 9.86 21.50
N LYS A 63 -12.66 8.65 22.06
CA LYS A 63 -11.98 7.47 21.51
C LYS A 63 -12.79 7.00 20.30
N ILE A 64 -12.30 7.36 19.12
CA ILE A 64 -12.84 6.89 17.85
C ILE A 64 -12.90 5.36 17.89
N ASP A 65 -14.13 4.85 17.95
CA ASP A 65 -14.39 3.44 18.11
C ASP A 65 -13.86 2.68 16.89
N LYS A 66 -13.07 1.63 17.13
CA LYS A 66 -12.51 0.79 16.06
C LYS A 66 -13.62 0.27 15.15
N SER A 67 -14.78 -0.07 15.70
CA SER A 67 -15.94 -0.54 14.94
C SER A 67 -16.49 0.52 13.97
N LYS A 68 -16.58 1.79 14.39
CA LYS A 68 -17.00 2.89 13.51
C LYS A 68 -16.02 3.07 12.36
N ARG A 69 -14.70 2.98 12.62
CA ARG A 69 -13.68 3.07 11.57
C ARG A 69 -13.74 1.91 10.60
N ASP A 70 -13.93 0.69 11.08
CA ASP A 70 -13.99 -0.50 10.22
C ASP A 70 -15.22 -0.46 9.30
N LEU A 71 -16.38 -0.02 9.83
CA LEU A 71 -17.58 0.25 9.03
C LEU A 71 -17.33 1.36 7.99
N PHE A 72 -16.73 2.48 8.40
CA PHE A 72 -16.43 3.58 7.49
C PHE A 72 -15.41 3.17 6.41
N LYS A 73 -14.42 2.33 6.77
CA LYS A 73 -13.46 1.74 5.82
C LYS A 73 -14.15 0.85 4.81
N LYS A 74 -15.15 0.05 5.23
CA LYS A 74 -15.95 -0.79 4.34
C LYS A 74 -16.73 0.06 3.32
N ILE A 75 -17.46 1.07 3.81
CA ILE A 75 -18.26 2.00 2.98
C ILE A 75 -17.36 2.77 1.99
N THR A 76 -16.20 3.24 2.43
CA THR A 76 -15.29 4.05 1.60
C THR A 76 -14.21 3.24 0.88
N SER A 77 -14.29 1.91 0.90
CA SER A 77 -13.27 1.00 0.35
C SER A 77 -12.94 1.29 -1.13
N ARG A 78 -13.95 1.64 -1.93
CA ARG A 78 -13.80 2.03 -3.34
C ARG A 78 -13.10 3.37 -3.55
N LEU A 79 -13.15 4.26 -2.55
CA LEU A 79 -12.53 5.59 -2.59
C LEU A 79 -11.09 5.61 -2.07
N ILE A 80 -10.64 4.55 -1.42
CA ILE A 80 -9.27 4.45 -0.92
C ILE A 80 -8.34 4.30 -2.12
N GLY A 81 -7.37 5.21 -2.23
CA GLY A 81 -6.38 5.19 -3.30
C GLY A 81 -5.69 3.83 -3.40
N ARG A 82 -5.62 3.28 -4.61
CA ARG A 82 -4.85 2.07 -4.91
C ARG A 82 -3.47 2.46 -5.41
N ASN A 83 -2.46 1.65 -5.09
CA ASN A 83 -1.12 1.90 -5.56
C ASN A 83 -1.04 1.72 -7.08
N VAL A 84 -0.38 2.64 -7.78
CA VAL A 84 -0.19 2.59 -9.24
C VAL A 84 0.50 1.30 -9.67
N GLY A 85 1.44 0.78 -8.86
CA GLY A 85 2.08 -0.51 -9.09
C GLY A 85 1.18 -1.72 -8.91
N GLN A 86 0.00 -1.59 -8.30
CA GLN A 86 -1.05 -2.63 -8.28
C GLN A 86 -2.02 -2.52 -9.46
N LEU A 87 -2.18 -1.33 -10.05
CA LEU A 87 -3.02 -1.12 -11.22
C LEU A 87 -2.40 -1.69 -12.51
N PHE A 88 -1.07 -1.77 -12.55
CA PHE A 88 -0.32 -2.32 -13.70
C PHE A 88 0.31 -3.69 -13.44
N LYS A 89 -0.03 -4.36 -12.33
CA LYS A 89 0.27 -5.78 -12.17
C LYS A 89 -0.61 -6.56 -13.15
N LYS A 90 -0.10 -6.77 -14.36
CA LYS A 90 -0.58 -7.86 -15.22
C LYS A 90 -0.46 -9.13 -14.39
N GLU A 91 -1.56 -9.81 -14.11
CA GLU A 91 -1.53 -11.13 -13.49
C GLU A 91 -0.81 -12.08 -14.46
N VAL A 92 0.51 -12.18 -14.32
CA VAL A 92 1.30 -13.17 -15.03
C VAL A 92 1.05 -14.46 -14.29
N PHE A 93 0.10 -15.26 -14.76
CA PHE A 93 0.14 -16.70 -14.52
C PHE A 93 1.54 -17.14 -14.95
N VAL A 94 2.39 -17.50 -13.99
CA VAL A 94 3.62 -18.22 -14.29
C VAL A 94 3.15 -19.60 -14.74
N LEU A 95 2.78 -19.73 -16.02
CA LEU A 95 2.81 -21.02 -16.71
C LEU A 95 4.14 -21.64 -16.34
N ASN A 96 4.16 -22.88 -15.82
CA ASN A 96 5.38 -23.59 -15.37
C ASN A 96 6.54 -23.31 -16.35
N LEU A 97 7.32 -22.27 -16.06
CA LEU A 97 8.34 -21.82 -16.98
C LEU A 97 9.47 -22.84 -16.85
N PRO A 98 10.02 -23.33 -17.97
CA PRO A 98 11.18 -24.21 -17.92
C PRO A 98 12.26 -23.57 -17.05
N ALA A 99 12.85 -24.35 -16.13
CA ALA A 99 13.89 -23.85 -15.25
C ALA A 99 15.02 -23.23 -16.09
N MET A 100 15.26 -21.94 -15.89
CA MET A 100 16.40 -21.25 -16.50
C MET A 100 17.67 -21.96 -16.02
N GLN A 101 18.43 -22.53 -16.97
CA GLN A 101 19.76 -23.04 -16.70
C GLN A 101 20.64 -21.85 -16.32
N THR A 102 20.77 -21.59 -15.03
CA THR A 102 21.82 -20.69 -14.55
C THR A 102 23.13 -21.38 -14.90
N ALA A 103 23.91 -20.79 -15.83
CA ALA A 103 25.30 -21.18 -16.03
C ALA A 103 25.93 -21.33 -14.64
N GLN A 104 26.53 -22.49 -14.39
CA GLN A 104 27.18 -22.78 -13.12
C GLN A 104 28.00 -21.55 -12.75
N LYS A 105 27.79 -21.02 -11.54
CA LYS A 105 28.69 -20.03 -10.96
C LYS A 105 30.08 -20.66 -11.03
N ASP A 106 30.89 -20.22 -11.98
CA ASP A 106 32.32 -20.46 -11.94
C ASP A 106 32.76 -19.95 -10.57
N LYS A 107 33.24 -20.89 -9.77
CA LYS A 107 33.87 -20.59 -8.48
C LYS A 107 34.90 -19.49 -8.77
N PRO A 108 34.89 -18.36 -8.05
CA PRO A 108 35.96 -17.38 -8.21
C PRO A 108 37.27 -18.11 -7.87
N ARG A 109 38.06 -18.43 -8.91
CA ARG A 109 39.43 -18.88 -8.71
C ARG A 109 40.16 -17.72 -8.09
N SER A 110 40.71 -17.91 -6.90
CA SER A 110 41.56 -16.92 -6.25
C SER A 110 42.72 -16.62 -7.20
N ALA A 111 42.95 -15.34 -7.50
CA ALA A 111 44.04 -14.90 -8.36
C ALA A 111 45.43 -15.28 -7.80
N LEU A 112 45.50 -15.71 -6.53
CA LEU A 112 46.72 -16.19 -5.88
C LEU A 112 47.10 -17.64 -6.25
N ASP A 113 46.17 -18.44 -6.78
CA ASP A 113 46.40 -19.88 -7.05
C ASP A 113 46.91 -20.16 -8.47
N THR A 114 47.15 -19.13 -9.27
CA THR A 114 47.64 -19.28 -10.66
C THR A 114 49.16 -19.17 -10.65
N ALA A 115 49.86 -20.15 -11.23
CA ALA A 115 51.33 -20.18 -11.28
C ALA A 115 51.96 -18.95 -11.96
N GLU A 116 51.18 -18.23 -12.77
CA GLU A 116 51.56 -17.01 -13.49
C GLU A 116 51.20 -15.72 -12.72
N GLY A 117 50.73 -15.82 -11.48
CA GLY A 117 50.28 -14.68 -10.69
C GLY A 117 49.08 -13.95 -11.32
N ALA A 118 48.77 -12.75 -10.83
CA ALA A 118 47.63 -11.95 -11.32
C ALA A 118 47.91 -11.19 -12.62
N GLY A 119 49.07 -11.39 -13.27
CA GLY A 119 49.47 -10.73 -14.52
C GLY A 119 49.56 -9.20 -14.46
N LEU A 120 49.58 -8.61 -13.26
CA LEU A 120 49.58 -7.15 -13.03
C LEU A 120 50.95 -6.50 -13.29
N GLU A 121 52.00 -7.31 -13.46
CA GLU A 121 53.37 -6.86 -13.70
C GLU A 121 53.54 -6.02 -14.98
N HIS A 122 52.68 -6.22 -15.99
CA HIS A 122 52.73 -5.42 -17.22
C HIS A 122 52.18 -3.99 -17.05
N LEU A 123 51.38 -3.72 -16.01
CA LEU A 123 50.79 -2.39 -15.76
C LEU A 123 51.80 -1.37 -15.22
N PHE A 124 52.93 -1.85 -14.68
CA PHE A 124 53.99 -1.02 -14.13
C PHE A 124 55.22 -0.96 -15.02
N ASN A 125 55.12 -1.45 -16.27
CA ASN A 125 56.23 -1.45 -17.20
C ASN A 125 56.49 0.00 -17.69
N PRO A 126 57.65 0.61 -17.37
CA PRO A 126 57.92 2.03 -17.66
C PRO A 126 58.06 2.35 -19.15
N ASN A 127 58.05 1.34 -20.03
CA ASN A 127 58.19 1.48 -21.49
C ASN A 127 56.89 1.19 -22.27
N ALA A 128 55.71 1.20 -21.63
CA ALA A 128 54.45 1.07 -22.37
C ALA A 128 54.22 2.32 -23.26
N PRO A 129 53.98 2.16 -24.59
CA PRO A 129 53.71 3.29 -25.47
C PRO A 129 52.40 3.97 -25.07
N THR A 130 52.43 5.30 -25.03
CA THR A 130 51.27 6.17 -24.77
C THR A 130 50.36 6.26 -25.99
#